data_AF-C7DGL6-F1
#
_entry.id   AF-C7DGL6-F1
#
_cell.length_a   1.000
_cell.length_b   1.000
_cell.length_c   1.000
_cell.angle_alpha   90.00
_cell.angle_beta   90.00
_cell.angle_gamma   90.00
#
_symmetry.space_group_name_H-M   'P 1'
#
loop_
_entity.id
_entity.type
_entity.pdbx_description
1 polymer ?
#
loop_
_entity_poly.entity_id
_entity_poly.type
_entity_poly.pdbx_seq_one_letter_code
_entity_poly.pdbx_strand_id
1 'polypeptide(L)'
;MENIRARKQSKTKAETRKEIIYLLLIVDLFVTLTVTYFGLFGYIGKNTATYIGDIGLSFFFSLIVFSYLAAKGNSTSKTIEGLGLGKLTRAGVVYGFMIFLVMAAIEALLTFLHANASGIQAAPAYYLFFIAIIAPINEEILFRGFLVPRIGILASALIFAIPHLIIYYSVYELAFAFAFGLLAGYVFKKSGSLYSTIIAHMMVNVLAVLLLI
;
A
#
# COMPACT_ATOMS: atom_id res chain seq x y z
N MET A 1 -4.80 -42.84 -16.89
CA MET A 1 -5.36 -41.72 -17.72
C MET A 1 -5.95 -40.58 -16.88
N GLU A 2 -6.58 -40.87 -15.75
CA GLU A 2 -7.18 -39.89 -14.82
C GLU A 2 -6.18 -38.83 -14.30
N ASN A 3 -4.97 -39.26 -13.92
CA ASN A 3 -3.91 -38.38 -13.41
C ASN A 3 -3.38 -37.37 -14.46
N ILE A 4 -3.47 -37.71 -15.76
CA ILE A 4 -3.07 -36.80 -16.86
C ILE A 4 -4.15 -35.74 -17.09
N ARG A 5 -5.44 -36.12 -17.01
CA ARG A 5 -6.57 -35.19 -17.13
C ARG A 5 -6.59 -34.18 -15.98
N ALA A 6 -6.41 -34.65 -14.74
CA ALA A 6 -6.33 -33.79 -13.56
C ALA A 6 -5.18 -32.76 -13.65
N ARG A 7 -3.99 -33.20 -14.11
CA ARG A 7 -2.83 -32.30 -14.33
C ARG A 7 -3.10 -31.25 -15.40
N LYS A 8 -3.70 -31.63 -16.54
CA LYS A 8 -4.09 -30.68 -17.59
C LYS A 8 -5.10 -29.65 -17.08
N GLN A 9 -6.13 -30.09 -16.36
CA GLN A 9 -7.16 -29.21 -15.81
C GLN A 9 -6.59 -28.22 -14.77
N SER A 10 -5.67 -28.68 -13.90
CA SER A 10 -4.97 -27.82 -12.96
C SER A 10 -4.11 -26.77 -13.65
N LYS A 11 -3.43 -27.14 -14.76
CA LYS A 11 -2.61 -26.22 -15.54
C LYS A 11 -3.49 -25.15 -16.21
N THR A 12 -4.59 -25.55 -16.84
CA THR A 12 -5.55 -24.62 -17.46
C THR A 12 -6.11 -23.62 -16.44
N LYS A 13 -6.54 -24.07 -15.26
CA LYS A 13 -7.02 -23.18 -14.18
C LYS A 13 -5.96 -22.18 -13.73
N ALA A 14 -4.69 -22.58 -13.69
CA ALA A 14 -3.60 -21.68 -13.31
C ALA A 14 -3.36 -20.60 -14.37
N GLU A 15 -3.40 -20.95 -15.66
CA GLU A 15 -3.26 -19.98 -16.76
C GLU A 15 -4.43 -18.98 -16.79
N THR A 16 -5.67 -19.45 -16.71
CA THR A 16 -6.86 -18.57 -16.65
C THR A 16 -6.78 -17.56 -15.49
N ARG A 17 -6.26 -17.98 -14.32
CA ARG A 17 -6.06 -17.05 -13.20
C ARG A 17 -5.04 -15.95 -13.52
N LYS A 18 -3.93 -16.29 -14.19
CA LYS A 18 -2.91 -15.29 -14.58
C LYS A 18 -3.51 -14.27 -15.56
N GLU A 19 -4.26 -14.76 -16.55
CA GLU A 19 -4.94 -13.91 -17.54
C GLU A 19 -5.89 -12.92 -16.87
N ILE A 20 -6.67 -13.37 -15.88
CA ILE A 20 -7.57 -12.48 -15.10
C ILE A 20 -6.76 -11.40 -14.37
N ILE A 21 -5.66 -11.75 -13.70
CA ILE A 21 -4.84 -10.77 -12.96
C ILE A 21 -4.26 -9.72 -13.92
N TYR A 22 -3.77 -10.14 -15.09
CA TYR A 22 -3.26 -9.20 -16.10
C TYR A 22 -4.36 -8.32 -16.68
N LEU A 23 -5.54 -8.87 -16.94
CA LEU A 23 -6.69 -8.10 -17.39
C LEU A 23 -7.08 -7.03 -16.35
N LEU A 24 -7.12 -7.40 -15.07
CA LEU A 24 -7.38 -6.45 -13.98
C LEU A 24 -6.34 -5.33 -13.95
N LEU A 25 -5.05 -5.65 -14.05
CA LEU A 25 -3.97 -4.66 -14.10
C LEU A 25 -4.12 -3.69 -15.29
N ILE A 26 -4.43 -4.22 -16.48
CA ILE A 26 -4.57 -3.40 -17.69
C ILE A 26 -5.79 -2.49 -17.60
N VAL A 27 -6.93 -3.01 -17.12
CA VAL A 27 -8.16 -2.24 -16.94
C VAL A 27 -7.97 -1.15 -15.89
N ASP A 28 -7.37 -1.48 -14.75
CA ASP A 28 -7.06 -0.53 -13.68
C ASP A 28 -6.15 0.60 -14.17
N LEU A 29 -5.06 0.26 -14.88
CA LEU A 29 -4.15 1.24 -15.47
C LEU A 29 -4.87 2.13 -16.48
N PHE A 30 -5.69 1.55 -17.36
CA PHE A 30 -6.46 2.30 -18.35
C PHE A 30 -7.41 3.29 -17.68
N VAL A 31 -8.20 2.84 -16.72
CA VAL A 31 -9.16 3.68 -15.98
C VAL A 31 -8.43 4.81 -15.25
N THR A 32 -7.34 4.50 -14.54
CA THR A 32 -6.55 5.48 -13.78
C THR A 32 -6.01 6.58 -14.70
N LEU A 33 -5.45 6.20 -15.85
CA LEU A 33 -4.92 7.15 -16.84
C LEU A 33 -6.03 7.98 -17.49
N THR A 34 -7.16 7.37 -17.86
CA THR A 34 -8.30 8.09 -18.45
C THR A 34 -8.89 9.12 -17.48
N VAL A 35 -9.08 8.75 -16.21
CA VAL A 35 -9.59 9.65 -15.18
C VAL A 35 -8.62 10.80 -14.92
N THR A 36 -7.32 10.50 -14.82
CA THR A 36 -6.27 11.52 -14.65
C THR A 36 -6.28 12.49 -15.83
N TYR A 37 -6.35 11.97 -17.06
CA TYR A 37 -6.48 12.79 -18.27
C TYR A 37 -7.73 13.67 -18.21
N PHE A 38 -8.91 13.11 -17.91
CA PHE A 38 -10.12 13.92 -17.81
C PHE A 38 -10.08 14.98 -16.72
N GLY A 39 -9.42 14.71 -15.58
CA GLY A 39 -9.17 15.70 -14.54
C GLY A 39 -8.25 16.83 -14.98
N LEU A 40 -7.16 16.51 -15.68
CA LEU A 40 -6.17 17.48 -16.18
C LEU A 40 -6.79 18.46 -17.19
N PHE A 41 -7.68 17.97 -18.06
CA PHE A 41 -8.35 18.79 -19.07
C PHE A 41 -9.69 19.37 -18.62
N GLY A 42 -10.09 19.16 -17.36
CA GLY A 42 -11.29 19.75 -16.78
C GLY A 42 -12.62 19.15 -17.28
N TYR A 43 -12.59 17.94 -17.86
CA TYR A 43 -13.81 17.22 -18.26
C TYR A 43 -14.58 16.65 -17.06
N ILE A 44 -13.91 16.43 -15.94
CA ILE A 44 -14.49 16.04 -14.65
C ILE A 44 -13.97 16.94 -13.53
N GLY A 45 -14.67 16.98 -12.39
CA GLY A 45 -14.24 17.75 -11.22
C GLY A 45 -12.88 17.28 -10.69
N LYS A 46 -12.02 18.21 -10.29
CA LYS A 46 -10.66 17.93 -9.80
C LYS A 46 -10.66 16.92 -8.64
N ASN A 47 -11.51 17.13 -7.63
CA ASN A 47 -11.61 16.22 -6.48
C ASN A 47 -12.02 14.81 -6.91
N THR A 48 -12.98 14.67 -7.84
CA THR A 48 -13.38 13.37 -8.39
C THR A 48 -12.22 12.69 -9.10
N ALA A 49 -11.46 13.44 -9.91
CA ALA A 49 -10.28 12.92 -10.59
C ALA A 49 -9.20 12.46 -9.60
N THR A 50 -8.93 13.25 -8.56
CA THR A 50 -7.99 12.90 -7.49
C THR A 50 -8.43 11.62 -6.78
N TYR A 51 -9.67 11.55 -6.29
CA TYR A 51 -10.12 10.41 -5.50
C TYR A 51 -10.09 9.10 -6.29
N ILE A 52 -10.58 9.11 -7.53
CA ILE A 52 -10.58 7.92 -8.38
C ILE A 52 -9.15 7.58 -8.83
N GLY A 53 -8.32 8.59 -9.11
CA GLY A 53 -6.91 8.41 -9.47
C GLY A 53 -6.09 7.76 -8.35
N ASP A 54 -6.24 8.22 -7.11
CA ASP A 54 -5.54 7.67 -5.95
C ASP A 54 -5.98 6.23 -5.64
N ILE A 55 -7.30 5.96 -5.76
CA ILE A 55 -7.84 4.61 -5.61
C ILE A 55 -7.23 3.67 -6.66
N GLY A 56 -7.20 4.10 -7.93
CA GLY A 56 -6.60 3.34 -9.02
C GLY A 56 -5.11 3.10 -8.81
N LEU A 57 -4.34 4.13 -8.48
CA LEU A 57 -2.90 4.00 -8.18
C LEU A 57 -2.64 3.02 -7.02
N SER A 58 -3.47 3.07 -5.98
CA SER A 58 -3.39 2.16 -4.84
C SER A 58 -3.62 0.70 -5.27
N PHE A 59 -4.63 0.42 -6.08
CA PHE A 59 -4.84 -0.94 -6.60
C PHE A 59 -3.76 -1.38 -7.59
N PHE A 60 -3.22 -0.46 -8.40
CA PHE A 60 -2.09 -0.73 -9.27
C PHE A 60 -0.89 -1.30 -8.50
N PHE A 61 -0.59 -0.78 -7.30
CA PHE A 61 0.50 -1.28 -6.45
C PHE A 61 0.38 -2.76 -6.08
N SER A 62 -0.81 -3.22 -5.69
CA SER A 62 -1.01 -4.64 -5.38
C SER A 62 -1.13 -5.48 -6.66
N LEU A 63 -1.82 -4.99 -7.68
CA LEU A 63 -1.99 -5.69 -8.96
C LEU A 63 -0.68 -5.94 -9.69
N ILE A 64 0.28 -5.01 -9.68
CA ILE A 64 1.59 -5.21 -10.31
C ILE A 64 2.40 -6.30 -9.59
N VAL A 65 2.31 -6.34 -8.25
CA VAL A 65 2.95 -7.38 -7.43
C VAL A 65 2.36 -8.75 -7.72
N PHE A 66 1.03 -8.87 -7.69
CA PHE A 66 0.35 -10.14 -7.99
C PHE A 66 0.58 -10.58 -9.44
N SER A 67 0.60 -9.65 -10.40
CA SER A 67 0.94 -9.91 -11.80
C SER A 67 2.35 -10.46 -11.95
N TYR A 68 3.35 -9.83 -11.32
CA TYR A 68 4.72 -10.30 -11.35
C TYR A 68 4.86 -11.73 -10.79
N LEU A 69 4.23 -11.99 -9.64
CA LEU A 69 4.31 -13.30 -8.99
C LEU A 69 3.53 -14.38 -9.76
N ALA A 70 2.41 -14.01 -10.39
CA ALA A 70 1.68 -14.84 -11.33
C ALA A 70 2.55 -15.22 -12.55
N ALA A 71 3.31 -14.26 -13.10
CA ALA A 71 4.25 -14.49 -14.19
C ALA A 71 5.37 -15.49 -13.81
N LYS A 72 5.85 -15.45 -12.57
CA LYS A 72 6.82 -16.42 -12.03
C LYS A 72 6.24 -17.83 -11.79
N GLY A 73 4.95 -18.03 -12.02
CA GLY A 73 4.30 -19.33 -11.85
C GLY A 73 4.03 -19.72 -10.40
N ASN A 74 4.09 -18.76 -9.47
CA ASN A 74 3.80 -19.03 -8.06
C ASN A 74 2.31 -19.38 -7.88
N SER A 75 2.04 -20.33 -6.98
CA SER A 75 0.67 -20.57 -6.50
C SER A 75 0.23 -19.43 -5.58
N THR A 76 -1.08 -19.23 -5.43
CA THR A 76 -1.63 -18.19 -4.57
C THR A 76 -1.14 -18.32 -3.12
N SER A 77 -1.08 -19.54 -2.57
CA SER A 77 -0.56 -19.78 -1.21
C SER A 77 0.89 -19.34 -1.07
N LYS A 78 1.76 -19.73 -2.02
CA LYS A 78 3.18 -19.35 -2.00
C LYS A 78 3.35 -17.84 -2.15
N THR A 79 2.51 -17.19 -2.94
CA THR A 79 2.50 -15.73 -3.08
C THR A 79 2.11 -15.06 -1.75
N ILE A 80 1.02 -15.49 -1.12
CA ILE A 80 0.55 -14.96 0.16
C ILE A 80 1.62 -15.14 1.25
N GLU A 81 2.17 -16.34 1.37
CA GLU A 81 3.25 -16.64 2.33
C GLU A 81 4.52 -15.82 2.05
N GLY A 82 4.94 -15.73 0.78
CA GLY A 82 6.13 -15.00 0.36
C GLY A 82 6.03 -13.48 0.55
N LEU A 83 4.82 -12.92 0.56
CA LEU A 83 4.57 -11.52 0.89
C LEU A 83 4.52 -11.26 2.40
N GLY A 84 4.55 -12.30 3.24
CA GLY A 84 4.35 -12.18 4.68
C GLY A 84 2.89 -12.04 5.11
N LEU A 85 1.94 -12.35 4.22
CA LEU A 85 0.49 -12.36 4.45
C LEU A 85 -0.02 -13.73 4.94
N GLY A 86 0.83 -14.51 5.60
CA GLY A 86 0.48 -15.82 6.15
C GLY A 86 -0.51 -15.72 7.32
N LYS A 87 -0.13 -16.20 8.51
CA LYS A 87 -0.99 -16.08 9.70
C LYS A 87 -0.72 -14.78 10.44
N LEU A 88 -1.79 -14.10 10.86
CA LEU A 88 -1.70 -13.04 11.86
C LEU A 88 -1.26 -13.64 13.20
N THR A 89 -0.19 -13.10 13.79
CA THR A 89 0.34 -13.57 15.07
C THR A 89 0.22 -12.49 16.13
N ARG A 90 0.14 -12.90 17.41
CA ARG A 90 0.13 -11.95 18.54
C ARG A 90 1.37 -11.05 18.53
N ALA A 91 2.54 -11.62 18.24
CA ALA A 91 3.78 -10.85 18.10
C ALA A 91 3.69 -9.82 16.97
N GLY A 92 3.09 -10.17 15.82
CA GLY A 92 2.86 -9.25 14.72
C GLY A 92 1.98 -8.05 15.13
N VAL A 93 0.90 -8.31 15.87
CA VAL A 93 0.02 -7.24 16.41
C VAL A 93 0.79 -6.35 17.39
N VAL A 94 1.55 -6.94 18.32
CA VAL A 94 2.36 -6.18 19.28
C VAL A 94 3.38 -5.30 18.57
N TYR A 95 4.12 -5.84 17.60
CA TYR A 95 5.08 -5.04 16.83
C TYR A 95 4.40 -3.92 16.07
N GLY A 96 3.24 -4.18 15.44
CA GLY A 96 2.48 -3.13 14.76
C GLY A 96 2.04 -2.01 15.69
N PHE A 97 1.54 -2.37 16.88
CA PHE A 97 1.18 -1.39 17.91
C PHE A 97 2.40 -0.59 18.40
N MET A 98 3.56 -1.23 18.56
CA MET A 98 4.79 -0.54 18.96
C MET A 98 5.28 0.45 17.90
N ILE A 99 5.22 0.08 16.60
CA ILE A 99 5.51 1.01 15.50
C ILE A 99 4.56 2.20 15.59
N PHE A 100 3.26 1.95 15.72
CA PHE A 100 2.26 3.01 15.84
C PHE A 100 2.57 3.97 17.00
N LEU A 101 2.87 3.47 18.19
CA LEU A 101 3.21 4.31 19.35
C LEU A 101 4.44 5.19 19.09
N VAL A 102 5.47 4.64 18.45
CA VAL A 102 6.68 5.40 18.08
C VAL A 102 6.32 6.51 17.10
N MET A 103 5.55 6.19 16.06
CA MET A 103 5.16 7.18 15.05
C MET A 103 4.21 8.24 15.60
N ALA A 104 3.26 7.86 16.46
CA ALA A 104 2.36 8.80 17.13
C ALA A 104 3.13 9.74 18.08
N ALA A 105 4.17 9.25 18.76
CA ALA A 105 5.03 10.09 19.59
C ALA A 105 5.88 11.06 18.74
N ILE A 106 6.39 10.60 17.58
CA ILE A 106 7.10 11.44 16.61
C ILE A 106 6.16 12.53 16.08
N GLU A 107 4.95 12.16 15.65
CA GLU A 107 3.91 13.09 15.20
C GLU A 107 3.64 14.15 16.27
N ALA A 108 3.29 13.74 17.49
CA ALA A 108 2.99 14.64 18.59
C ALA A 108 4.14 15.59 18.94
N LEU A 109 5.38 15.09 18.96
CA LEU A 109 6.58 15.91 19.17
C LEU A 109 6.72 16.95 18.05
N LEU A 110 6.58 16.53 16.80
CA LEU A 110 6.77 17.43 15.67
C LEU A 110 5.64 18.45 15.55
N THR A 111 4.39 18.07 15.84
CA THR A 111 3.26 19.01 15.94
C THR A 111 3.52 20.05 17.02
N PHE A 112 3.99 19.64 18.20
CA PHE A 112 4.34 20.57 19.28
C PHE A 112 5.44 21.56 18.86
N LEU A 113 6.42 21.10 18.10
CA LEU A 113 7.53 21.94 17.60
C LEU A 113 7.12 22.88 16.45
N HIS A 114 6.13 22.51 15.63
CA HIS A 114 5.75 23.25 14.43
C HIS A 114 4.51 24.14 14.58
N ALA A 115 3.88 24.19 15.76
CA ALA A 115 2.70 24.98 16.15
C ALA A 115 2.16 25.94 15.07
N ASN A 116 1.47 25.38 14.06
CA ASN A 116 0.63 26.02 13.03
C ASN A 116 0.20 24.93 12.03
N ALA A 117 -0.67 24.01 12.46
CA ALA A 117 -1.34 23.12 11.50
C ALA A 117 -2.59 23.83 10.98
N SER A 118 -2.54 24.26 9.72
CA SER A 118 -3.74 24.68 8.99
C SER A 118 -4.53 23.43 8.60
N GLY A 119 -5.68 23.20 9.25
CA GLY A 119 -6.63 22.18 8.80
C GLY A 119 -7.24 22.55 7.44
N ILE A 120 -7.39 21.58 6.54
CA ILE A 120 -8.01 21.79 5.22
C ILE A 120 -8.98 20.64 4.88
N GLN A 121 -10.14 21.08 4.35
CA GLN A 121 -11.23 20.40 3.64
C GLN A 121 -11.52 18.92 3.92
N ALA A 122 -12.71 18.69 4.47
CA ALA A 122 -13.34 17.39 4.56
C ALA A 122 -13.54 16.74 3.18
N ALA A 123 -12.83 15.64 2.94
CA ALA A 123 -13.11 14.72 1.84
C ALA A 123 -14.32 13.83 2.18
N PRO A 124 -14.97 13.21 1.18
CA PRO A 124 -16.06 12.28 1.43
C PRO A 124 -15.64 11.10 2.31
N ALA A 125 -16.53 10.62 3.18
CA ALA A 125 -16.24 9.54 4.14
C ALA A 125 -15.72 8.25 3.48
N TYR A 126 -16.18 7.91 2.27
CA TYR A 126 -15.69 6.73 1.56
C TYR A 126 -14.20 6.85 1.18
N TYR A 127 -13.76 8.04 0.81
CA TYR A 127 -12.38 8.30 0.41
C TYR A 127 -11.47 8.33 1.65
N LEU A 128 -11.92 8.99 2.72
CA LEU A 128 -11.24 8.97 4.02
C LEU A 128 -11.06 7.55 4.56
N PHE A 129 -12.11 6.72 4.49
CA PHE A 129 -12.01 5.30 4.84
C PHE A 129 -10.99 4.57 3.95
N PHE A 130 -11.02 4.83 2.64
CA PHE A 130 -10.10 4.18 1.70
C PHE A 130 -8.64 4.51 2.02
N ILE A 131 -8.28 5.79 2.17
CA ILE A 131 -6.89 6.21 2.45
C ILE A 131 -6.43 5.80 3.85
N ALA A 132 -7.34 5.64 4.81
CA ALA A 132 -7.03 5.22 6.16
C ALA A 132 -6.83 3.71 6.31
N ILE A 133 -7.55 2.91 5.50
CA ILE A 133 -7.66 1.46 5.71
C ILE A 133 -7.13 0.66 4.51
N ILE A 134 -7.60 0.96 3.31
CA ILE A 134 -7.31 0.13 2.12
C ILE A 134 -5.97 0.51 1.49
N ALA A 135 -5.69 1.81 1.35
CA ALA A 135 -4.43 2.27 0.75
C ALA A 135 -3.18 1.74 1.49
N PRO A 136 -3.12 1.78 2.84
CA PRO A 136 -2.01 1.21 3.59
C PRO A 136 -1.75 -0.27 3.26
N ILE A 137 -2.79 -1.08 3.07
CA ILE A 137 -2.64 -2.50 2.75
C ILE A 137 -1.92 -2.68 1.40
N ASN A 138 -2.37 -1.95 0.38
CA ASN A 138 -1.79 -2.02 -0.96
C ASN A 138 -0.34 -1.51 -0.98
N GLU A 139 -0.07 -0.42 -0.27
CA GLU A 139 1.27 0.13 -0.12
C GLU A 139 2.20 -0.85 0.59
N GLU A 140 1.78 -1.46 1.71
CA GLU A 140 2.59 -2.45 2.41
C GLU A 140 2.91 -3.66 1.51
N ILE A 141 1.96 -4.13 0.69
CA ILE A 141 2.19 -5.22 -0.27
C ILE A 141 3.34 -4.89 -1.23
N LEU A 142 3.34 -3.67 -1.78
CA LEU A 142 4.38 -3.23 -2.71
C LEU A 142 5.70 -2.95 -1.99
N PHE A 143 5.69 -2.05 -1.01
CA PHE A 143 6.93 -1.56 -0.41
C PHE A 143 7.57 -2.62 0.48
N ARG A 144 6.81 -3.26 1.36
CA ARG A 144 7.37 -4.19 2.35
C ARG A 144 7.37 -5.61 1.80
N GLY A 145 6.21 -6.11 1.37
CA GLY A 145 6.08 -7.47 0.85
C GLY A 145 6.92 -7.72 -0.39
N PHE A 146 7.02 -6.73 -1.30
CA PHE A 146 7.68 -6.92 -2.59
C PHE A 146 9.05 -6.24 -2.71
N LEU A 147 9.19 -4.95 -2.38
CA LEU A 147 10.44 -4.22 -2.63
C LEU A 147 11.52 -4.50 -1.58
N VAL A 148 11.21 -4.51 -0.28
CA VAL A 148 12.22 -4.77 0.77
C VAL A 148 13.05 -6.05 0.54
N PRO A 149 12.47 -7.20 0.14
CA PRO A 149 13.25 -8.40 -0.20
C PRO A 149 14.17 -8.26 -1.42
N ARG A 150 13.90 -7.31 -2.33
CA ARG A 150 14.58 -7.17 -3.63
C ARG A 150 15.62 -6.05 -3.65
N ILE A 151 15.30 -4.91 -3.05
CA ILE A 151 16.14 -3.70 -3.08
C ILE A 151 16.58 -3.25 -1.69
N GLY A 152 16.16 -3.96 -0.63
CA GLY A 152 16.50 -3.63 0.74
C GLY A 152 15.63 -2.53 1.35
N ILE A 153 15.85 -2.28 2.65
CA ILE A 153 15.03 -1.37 3.46
C ILE A 153 15.21 0.08 3.01
N LEU A 154 16.47 0.52 2.86
CA LEU A 154 16.77 1.92 2.57
C LEU A 154 16.18 2.38 1.24
N ALA A 155 16.41 1.64 0.16
CA ALA A 155 15.88 1.98 -1.16
C ALA A 155 14.35 1.93 -1.18
N SER A 156 13.74 0.92 -0.54
CA SER A 156 12.28 0.85 -0.43
C SER A 156 11.70 2.03 0.35
N ALA A 157 12.33 2.45 1.46
CA ALA A 157 11.87 3.58 2.27
C ALA A 157 12.00 4.91 1.52
N LEU A 158 13.07 5.11 0.75
CA LEU A 158 13.24 6.30 -0.09
C LEU A 158 12.14 6.39 -1.16
N ILE A 159 11.88 5.30 -1.89
CA ILE A 159 10.83 5.27 -2.92
C ILE A 159 9.45 5.52 -2.29
N PHE A 160 9.19 4.96 -1.11
CA PHE A 160 7.94 5.19 -0.36
C PHE A 160 7.75 6.65 0.07
N ALA A 161 8.83 7.33 0.46
CA ALA A 161 8.77 8.70 0.98
C ALA A 161 8.61 9.76 -0.12
N ILE A 162 9.16 9.54 -1.32
CA ILE A 162 9.15 10.53 -2.42
C ILE A 162 7.74 11.05 -2.78
N PRO A 163 6.69 10.21 -2.93
CA PRO A 163 5.35 10.68 -3.20
C PRO A 163 4.82 11.67 -2.16
N HIS A 164 5.20 11.51 -0.89
CA HIS A 164 4.75 12.37 0.20
C HIS A 164 5.34 13.79 0.07
N LEU A 165 6.57 13.92 -0.43
CA LEU A 165 7.14 15.23 -0.76
C LEU A 165 6.37 15.90 -1.91
N ILE A 166 6.07 15.13 -2.97
CA ILE A 166 5.49 15.67 -4.21
C ILE A 166 4.03 16.09 -4.00
N ILE A 167 3.28 15.29 -3.24
CA ILE A 167 1.84 15.52 -3.02
C ILE A 167 1.61 16.64 -2.00
N TYR A 168 2.30 16.58 -0.86
CA TYR A 168 2.08 17.53 0.24
C TYR A 168 3.01 18.74 0.20
N TYR A 169 3.98 18.78 -0.73
CA TYR A 169 5.00 19.82 -0.81
C TYR A 169 5.73 20.05 0.52
N SER A 170 5.90 18.97 1.29
CA SER A 170 6.28 19.02 2.70
C SER A 170 7.47 18.12 2.97
N VAL A 171 8.58 18.73 3.39
CA VAL A 171 9.77 18.00 3.88
C VAL A 171 9.45 17.26 5.17
N TYR A 172 8.47 17.75 5.94
CA TYR A 172 7.95 17.07 7.11
C TYR A 172 7.34 15.71 6.74
N GLU A 173 6.41 15.69 5.77
CA GLU A 173 5.77 14.47 5.30
C GLU A 173 6.78 13.49 4.69
N LEU A 174 7.77 14.01 3.96
CA LEU A 174 8.89 13.21 3.46
C LEU A 174 9.65 12.52 4.59
N ALA A 175 10.06 13.27 5.61
CA ALA A 175 10.84 12.74 6.72
C ALA A 175 10.04 11.73 7.55
N PHE A 176 8.77 12.02 7.80
CA PHE A 176 7.85 11.14 8.52
C PHE A 176 7.62 9.82 7.77
N ALA A 177 7.29 9.90 6.48
CA ALA A 177 7.11 8.72 5.63
C ALA A 177 8.40 7.91 5.49
N PHE A 178 9.56 8.57 5.39
CA PHE A 178 10.85 7.89 5.34
C PHE A 178 11.17 7.16 6.65
N ALA A 179 10.96 7.80 7.80
CA ALA A 179 11.14 7.18 9.11
C ALA A 179 10.21 5.96 9.30
N PHE A 180 8.93 6.10 8.92
CA PHE A 180 7.98 4.99 8.89
C PHE A 180 8.47 3.86 7.98
N GLY A 181 8.94 4.20 6.78
CA GLY A 181 9.51 3.26 5.79
C GLY A 181 10.65 2.42 6.36
N LEU A 182 11.61 3.07 7.04
CA LEU A 182 12.73 2.39 7.69
C LEU A 182 12.28 1.45 8.80
N LEU A 183 11.42 1.94 9.70
CA LEU A 183 10.95 1.18 10.86
C LEU A 183 10.09 -0.02 10.43
N ALA A 184 9.13 0.20 9.54
CA ALA A 184 8.30 -0.84 8.97
C ALA A 184 9.14 -1.88 8.21
N GLY A 185 10.10 -1.45 7.38
CA GLY A 185 10.99 -2.35 6.66
C GLY A 185 11.86 -3.22 7.59
N TYR A 186 12.37 -2.65 8.68
CA TYR A 186 13.12 -3.38 9.70
C TYR A 186 12.25 -4.43 10.40
N VAL A 187 11.07 -4.04 10.89
CA VAL A 187 10.15 -4.95 11.59
C VAL A 187 9.65 -6.05 10.65
N PHE A 188 9.35 -5.73 9.40
CA PHE A 188 8.99 -6.73 8.39
C PHE A 188 10.10 -7.76 8.21
N LYS A 189 11.37 -7.34 8.01
CA LYS A 189 12.49 -8.28 7.89
C LYS A 189 12.69 -9.15 9.13
N LYS A 190 12.49 -8.59 10.32
CA LYS A 190 12.67 -9.31 11.58
C LYS A 190 11.53 -10.30 11.89
N SER A 191 10.30 -9.91 11.59
CA SER A 191 9.11 -10.70 11.92
C SER A 191 8.65 -11.64 10.81
N GLY A 192 9.03 -11.37 9.55
CA GLY A 192 8.50 -12.04 8.37
C GLY A 192 7.00 -11.82 8.15
N SER A 193 6.37 -10.88 8.86
CA SER A 193 4.93 -10.69 8.87
C SER A 193 4.56 -9.29 8.39
N LEU A 194 3.81 -9.22 7.29
CA LEU A 194 3.32 -7.97 6.74
C LEU A 194 2.20 -7.35 7.59
N TYR A 195 1.47 -8.18 8.34
CA TYR A 195 0.43 -7.69 9.26
C TYR A 195 0.96 -6.71 10.30
N SER A 196 2.22 -6.87 10.73
CA SER A 196 2.84 -5.94 11.69
C SER A 196 2.90 -4.52 11.13
N THR A 197 3.27 -4.37 9.87
CA THR A 197 3.40 -3.06 9.22
C THR A 197 2.06 -2.54 8.74
N ILE A 198 1.17 -3.40 8.24
CA ILE A 198 -0.20 -3.02 7.84
C ILE A 198 -0.97 -2.41 9.00
N ILE A 199 -0.99 -3.07 10.16
CA ILE A 199 -1.71 -2.58 11.34
C ILE A 199 -1.14 -1.22 11.77
N ALA A 200 0.18 -1.09 11.85
CA ALA A 200 0.82 0.17 12.20
C ALA A 200 0.45 1.30 11.24
N HIS A 201 0.52 1.02 9.93
CA HIS A 201 0.25 2.00 8.88
C HIS A 201 -1.21 2.45 8.91
N MET A 202 -2.16 1.52 9.02
CA MET A 202 -3.57 1.84 9.15
C MET A 202 -3.84 2.72 10.38
N MET A 203 -3.22 2.40 11.52
CA MET A 203 -3.40 3.20 12.73
C MET A 203 -2.81 4.61 12.60
N VAL A 204 -1.66 4.75 11.95
CA VAL A 204 -1.05 6.05 11.64
C VAL A 204 -1.96 6.87 10.72
N ASN A 205 -2.47 6.29 9.63
CA ASN A 205 -3.35 7.02 8.71
C ASN A 205 -4.72 7.34 9.33
N VAL A 206 -5.28 6.46 10.16
CA VAL A 206 -6.50 6.75 10.92
C VAL A 206 -6.26 7.92 11.87
N LEU A 207 -5.15 7.95 12.60
CA LEU A 207 -4.80 9.07 13.46
C LEU A 207 -4.66 10.37 12.66
N ALA A 208 -3.95 10.34 11.53
CA ALA A 208 -3.80 11.49 10.65
C ALA A 208 -5.16 12.01 10.15
N VAL A 209 -6.03 11.12 9.66
CA VAL A 209 -7.39 11.49 9.23
C VAL A 209 -8.20 12.09 10.37
N LEU A 210 -8.12 11.54 11.59
CA LEU A 210 -8.85 12.08 12.76
C LEU A 210 -8.30 13.43 13.24
N LEU A 211 -7.01 13.71 13.05
CA LEU A 211 -6.40 14.99 13.40
C LEU A 211 -6.63 16.08 12.34
N LEU A 212 -6.93 15.68 11.11
CA LEU A 212 -7.23 16.58 9.98
C LEU A 212 -8.71 17.00 9.91
N ILE A 213 -9.61 16.31 10.62
CA ILE A 213 -11.06 16.60 10.72
C ILE A 213 -11.33 17.43 11.99
#